data_AF-A0A7C1C1Q8-F1
#
_entry.id   AF-A0A7C1C1Q8-F1
#
_cell.length_a   1.000
_cell.length_b   1.000
_cell.length_c   1.000
_cell.angle_alpha   90.00
_cell.angle_beta   90.00
_cell.angle_gamma   90.00
#
_symmetry.space_group_name_H-M   'P 1'
#
loop_
_entity.id
_entity.type
_entity.pdbx_description
1 polymer ?
#
loop_
_entity_poly.entity_id
_entity_poly.type
_entity_poly.pdbx_seq_one_letter_code
_entity_poly.pdbx_strand_id
1 'polypeptide(L)' 'MIKINKGLALIIIRSPKDIENTPGVLSYIYSLFAENGINIVETMSCWTDTILVVDEKDVARVMEFLK' A
#
# COMPACT_ATOMS: atom_id res chain seq x y z
N MET A 1 -6.05 -17.36 -19.68
CA MET A 1 -4.75 -16.74 -20.01
C MET A 1 -4.08 -16.32 -18.72
N ILE A 2 -2.80 -16.68 -18.51
CA ILE A 2 -2.02 -16.29 -17.34
C ILE A 2 -1.24 -15.02 -17.70
N LYS A 3 -1.29 -13.99 -16.86
CA LYS A 3 -0.54 -12.74 -17.04
C LYS A 3 0.57 -12.67 -16.01
N ILE A 4 1.79 -12.38 -16.46
CA ILE A 4 2.96 -12.22 -15.60
C ILE A 4 3.32 -10.74 -15.60
N ASN A 5 3.38 -10.13 -14.41
CA ASN A 5 3.86 -8.78 -14.20
C ASN A 5 5.19 -8.83 -13.44
N LYS A 6 6.17 -8.03 -13.87
CA LYS A 6 7.53 -7.95 -13.27
C LYS A 6 7.82 -6.50 -12.89
N GLY A 7 8.84 -6.29 -12.06
CA GLY A 7 9.22 -4.95 -11.58
C GLY A 7 8.20 -4.39 -10.60
N LEU A 8 7.77 -5.22 -9.65
CA LEU A 8 6.82 -4.85 -8.62
C LEU A 8 7.51 -4.90 -7.26
N ALA A 9 7.11 -4.01 -6.37
CA ALA A 9 7.55 -3.96 -4.99
C ALA A 9 6.37 -4.11 -4.03
N LEU A 10 6.66 -4.69 -2.87
CA LEU A 10 5.73 -4.84 -1.75
C LEU A 10 6.00 -3.76 -0.71
N ILE A 11 4.96 -3.02 -0.36
CA ILE A 11 4.95 -2.06 0.75
C ILE A 11 4.11 -2.66 1.86
N ILE A 12 4.71 -2.90 3.02
CA ILE A 12 4.05 -3.50 4.17
C ILE A 12 3.91 -2.44 5.26
N ILE A 13 2.69 -2.01 5.51
CA ILE A 13 2.34 -1.06 6.56
C ILE A 13 1.84 -1.88 7.76
N ARG A 14 2.61 -1.89 8.85
CA ARG A 14 2.23 -2.55 10.09
C ARG A 14 1.60 -1.55 11.04
N SER A 15 0.35 -1.80 11.40
CA SER A 15 -0.42 -0.93 12.27
C SER A 15 -0.59 -1.55 13.66
N PRO A 16 -0.90 -0.75 14.70
CA PRO A 16 -1.33 -1.27 15.98
C PRO A 16 -2.60 -2.12 15.85
N LYS A 17 -2.85 -3.00 16.83
CA LYS A 17 -4.05 -3.86 16.85
C LYS A 17 -5.37 -3.10 16.78
N ASP A 18 -5.37 -1.85 17.24
CA ASP A 18 -6.55 -0.99 17.23
C ASP A 18 -7.02 -0.61 15.81
N ILE A 19 -6.23 -0.88 14.76
CA ILE A 19 -6.64 -0.69 13.36
C ILE A 19 -7.95 -1.40 13.04
N GLU A 20 -8.20 -2.55 13.64
CA GLU A 20 -9.43 -3.34 13.45
C GLU A 20 -10.69 -2.55 13.85
N ASN A 21 -10.56 -1.67 14.85
CA ASN A 21 -11.66 -0.86 15.38
C ASN A 21 -11.59 0.61 14.93
N THR A 22 -10.60 0.97 14.11
CA THR A 22 -10.40 2.35 13.67
C THR A 22 -10.91 2.52 12.23
N PRO A 23 -12.14 3.03 12.03
CA PRO A 23 -12.70 3.18 10.70
C PRO A 23 -11.92 4.22 9.88
N GLY A 24 -11.78 3.97 8.58
CA GLY A 24 -11.20 4.93 7.62
C GLY A 24 -9.69 4.80 7.40
N VAL A 25 -8.96 3.96 8.15
CA VAL A 25 -7.50 3.80 7.98
C VAL A 25 -7.11 3.41 6.55
N LEU A 26 -7.77 2.41 5.96
CA LEU A 26 -7.50 2.02 4.57
C LEU A 26 -7.84 3.14 3.57
N SER A 27 -8.93 3.88 3.81
CA SER A 27 -9.28 5.03 2.97
C SER A 27 -8.22 6.11 3.03
N TYR A 28 -7.67 6.39 4.21
CA TYR A 28 -6.58 7.33 4.39
C TYR A 28 -5.32 6.87 3.65
N ILE A 29 -4.94 5.60 3.82
CA ILE A 29 -3.78 5.02 3.11
C ILE A 29 -3.98 5.13 1.58
N TYR A 30 -5.13 4.73 1.04
CA TYR A 30 -5.37 4.83 -0.40
C TYR A 30 -5.38 6.28 -0.90
N SER A 31 -5.93 7.21 -0.11
CA SER A 31 -5.93 8.63 -0.47
C SER A 31 -4.50 9.17 -0.52
N LEU A 32 -3.65 8.81 0.44
CA LEU A 32 -2.24 9.22 0.48
C LEU A 32 -1.47 8.75 -0.77
N PHE A 33 -1.70 7.52 -1.24
CA PHE A 33 -1.10 7.02 -2.48
C PHE A 33 -1.66 7.75 -3.71
N ALA A 34 -2.97 7.99 -3.75
CA ALA A 34 -3.62 8.71 -4.84
C ALA A 34 -3.16 10.17 -4.97
N GLU A 35 -3.03 10.89 -3.85
CA GLU A 35 -2.50 12.26 -3.78
C GLU A 35 -1.05 12.35 -4.28
N ASN A 36 -0.28 11.28 -4.09
CA ASN A 36 1.09 11.17 -4.59
C ASN A 36 1.18 10.57 -5.99
N GLY A 37 0.05 10.32 -6.66
CA GLY A 37 0.03 9.77 -8.03
C GLY A 37 0.66 8.39 -8.14
N ILE A 38 0.65 7.59 -7.07
CA ILE A 38 1.17 6.23 -7.05
C ILE A 38 0.04 5.25 -7.32
N ASN A 39 0.22 4.38 -8.32
CA ASN A 39 -0.74 3.35 -8.64
C ASN A 39 -0.55 2.11 -7.75
N ILE A 40 -1.62 1.68 -7.08
CA ILE A 40 -1.66 0.42 -6.33
C ILE A 40 -2.11 -0.69 -7.30
N VAL A 41 -1.23 -1.66 -7.54
CA VAL A 41 -1.46 -2.79 -8.44
C VAL A 41 -2.31 -3.86 -7.76
N GLU A 42 -1.99 -4.17 -6.50
CA GLU A 42 -2.73 -5.10 -5.65
C GLU A 42 -2.71 -4.61 -4.20
N THR A 43 -3.70 -5.02 -3.42
CA THR A 43 -3.81 -4.72 -1.99
C THR A 43 -4.30 -5.95 -1.24
N MET A 44 -3.71 -6.20 -0.08
CA MET A 44 -4.12 -7.26 0.85
C MET A 44 -4.05 -6.72 2.28
N SER A 45 -5.10 -6.98 3.06
CA SER A 45 -5.15 -6.64 4.48
C SER A 45 -5.19 -7.92 5.31
N CYS A 46 -4.27 -8.06 6.26
CA CYS A 46 -4.20 -9.18 7.18
C CYS A 46 -4.06 -8.65 8.62
N TRP A 47 -5.18 -8.54 9.32
CA TRP A 47 -5.26 -8.02 10.69
C TRP A 47 -4.56 -6.66 10.86
N THR A 48 -3.33 -6.65 11.36
CA THR A 48 -2.53 -5.43 11.57
C THR A 48 -1.76 -4.97 10.34
N ASP A 49 -1.61 -5.85 9.34
CA ASP A 49 -0.71 -5.63 8.21
C ASP A 49 -1.53 -5.26 6.98
N THR A 50 -1.22 -4.10 6.40
CA THR A 50 -1.71 -3.70 5.08
C THR A 50 -0.57 -3.82 4.09
N ILE A 51 -0.75 -4.66 3.08
CA ILE A 51 0.24 -4.99 2.05
C ILE A 51 -0.23 -4.38 0.74
N LEU A 52 0.59 -3.53 0.15
CA LEU A 52 0.33 -2.89 -1.13
C LEU A 52 1.40 -3.30 -2.15
N VAL A 53 0.99 -3.61 -3.36
CA VAL A 53 1.89 -3.88 -4.48
C VAL A 53 1.93 -2.65 -5.38
N VAL A 54 3.12 -2.14 -5.66
CA VAL A 54 3.35 -0.97 -6.51
C VAL A 54 4.42 -1.26 -7.56
N ASP A 55 4.58 -0.38 -8.55
CA ASP A 55 5.71 -0.44 -9.47
C ASP A 55 7.01 -0.16 -8.70
N GLU A 56 8.05 -0.96 -8.95
CA GLU A 56 9.34 -0.85 -8.25
C GLU A 56 9.97 0.54 -8.39
N LYS A 57 9.74 1.22 -9.53
CA LYS A 57 10.25 2.57 -9.77
C LYS A 57 9.66 3.62 -8.80
N ASP A 58 8.48 3.35 -8.25
CA ASP A 58 7.74 4.29 -7.41
C ASP A 58 8.14 4.16 -5.92
N VAL A 59 8.91 3.13 -5.56
CA VAL A 59 9.29 2.84 -4.17
C VAL A 59 9.97 4.03 -3.50
N ALA A 60 10.91 4.69 -4.18
CA ALA A 60 11.62 5.84 -3.61
C ALA A 60 10.64 6.95 -3.19
N ARG A 61 9.66 7.26 -4.05
CA ARG A 61 8.61 8.25 -3.79
C ARG A 61 7.67 7.80 -2.68
N VAL A 62 7.29 6.52 -2.66
CA VAL A 62 6.47 5.94 -1.58
C VAL A 62 7.13 6.14 -0.22
N MET A 63 8.44 5.90 -0.13
CA MET A 63 9.19 6.09 1.12
C MET A 63 9.34 7.57 1.53
N GLU A 64 9.08 8.53 0.65
CA GLU A 64 9.13 9.96 1.00
C GLU A 64 7.92 10.40 1.83
N PHE A 65 6.73 9.87 1.53
CA PHE A 65 5.47 10.26 2.17
C PHE A 65 4.96 9.28 3.23
N LEU A 66 5.52 8.06 3.33
CA LEU A 66 5.24 7.09 4.38
C LEU A 66 6.14 7.19 5.62
N LYS A 67 6.89 8.29 5.77
CA LYS A 67 7.81 8.52 6.89
C LYS A 67 7.11 8.61 8.24
#